data_AF-A0AAV0CR87-F1
#
_entry.id   AF-A0AAV0CR87-F1
#
_cell.length_a   1.000
_cell.length_b   1.000
_cell.length_c   1.000
_cell.angle_alpha   90.00
_cell.angle_beta   90.00
_cell.angle_gamma   90.00
#
_symmetry.space_group_name_H-M   'P 1'
#
loop_
_entity.id
_entity.type
_entity.pdbx_description
1 polymer ?
#
loop_
_entity_poly.entity_id
_entity_poly.type
_entity_poly.pdbx_seq_one_letter_code
_entity_poly.pdbx_strand_id
1 'polypeptide(L)'
;MSAFDTVQITWTFPRDNSITPCLTSHNCSNEIIKTLQDLRLEFLSVLPKQKGTISSRGILITSPKLHEQLSNDAWNSDMVVDGSNETISKLFGDWYFDRRSVQVVDKYPCPYNCSSNLVQNDNNGDDKGRSSSMFNYGLSVLILLLNL
;
A
#
# COMPACT_ATOMS: atom_id res chain seq x y z
N MET A 1 1.23 -6.52 -4.87
CA MET A 1 2.13 -5.42 -4.45
C MET A 1 1.51 -4.74 -3.25
N SER A 2 2.22 -4.66 -2.11
CA SER A 2 1.65 -4.05 -0.90
C SER A 2 1.82 -2.53 -0.87
N ALA A 3 1.10 -1.86 0.04
CA ALA A 3 1.30 -0.42 0.30
C ALA A 3 2.70 -0.09 0.84
N PHE A 4 3.43 -1.10 1.33
CA PHE A 4 4.81 -1.00 1.81
C PHE A 4 5.75 -1.89 0.98
N ASP A 5 5.55 -1.92 -0.34
CA ASP A 5 6.38 -2.66 -1.27
C ASP A 5 7.85 -2.27 -1.12
N THR A 6 8.70 -3.24 -0.77
CA THR A 6 10.10 -2.99 -0.43
C THR A 6 10.89 -2.51 -1.64
N VAL A 7 10.60 -3.04 -2.83
CA VAL A 7 11.26 -2.65 -4.07
C VAL A 7 10.95 -1.19 -4.40
N GLN A 8 9.66 -0.83 -4.39
CA GLN A 8 9.18 0.53 -4.58
C GLN A 8 9.81 1.49 -3.58
N ILE A 9 9.82 1.16 -2.30
CA ILE A 9 10.40 2.02 -1.26
C ILE A 9 11.91 2.21 -1.48
N THR A 10 12.66 1.13 -1.74
CA THR A 10 14.11 1.20 -1.99
C THR A 10 14.44 2.04 -3.22
N TRP A 11 13.65 1.95 -4.30
CA TRP A 11 13.83 2.78 -5.49
C TRP A 11 13.43 4.24 -5.28
N THR A 12 12.46 4.50 -4.39
CA THR A 12 12.03 5.85 -4.05
C THR A 12 13.10 6.58 -3.23
N PHE A 13 13.80 5.86 -2.34
CA PHE A 13 14.80 6.42 -1.43
C PHE A 13 16.19 5.76 -1.59
N PRO A 14 16.82 5.82 -2.78
CA PRO A 14 18.04 5.04 -3.08
C PRO A 14 19.28 5.57 -2.34
N ARG A 15 19.21 6.77 -1.76
CA ARG A 15 20.32 7.42 -1.04
C ARG A 15 20.14 7.44 0.48
N ASP A 16 19.01 6.95 0.96
CA ASP A 16 18.75 6.87 2.40
C ASP A 16 19.16 5.48 2.91
N ASN A 17 20.28 5.43 3.62
CA ASN A 17 20.82 4.19 4.16
C ASN A 17 20.05 3.65 5.37
N SER A 18 19.08 4.41 5.91
CA SER A 18 18.25 4.00 7.05
C SER A 18 17.00 3.23 6.63
N ILE A 19 16.60 3.32 5.35
CA ILE A 19 15.43 2.64 4.78
C ILE A 19 15.59 1.12 4.83
N THR A 20 16.72 0.59 4.39
CA THR A 20 16.93 -0.87 4.35
C THR A 20 16.94 -1.50 5.75
N PRO A 21 17.69 -0.99 6.75
CA PRO A 21 17.60 -1.46 8.14
C PRO A 21 16.19 -1.36 8.72
N CYS A 22 15.45 -0.31 8.35
CA CYS A 22 14.07 -0.13 8.78
C CYS A 22 13.15 -1.24 8.25
N LEU A 23 13.24 -1.55 6.96
CA LEU A 23 12.38 -2.57 6.33
C LEU A 23 12.75 -4.00 6.75
N THR A 24 14.03 -4.31 6.97
CA THR A 24 14.48 -5.69 7.23
C THR A 24 14.62 -6.04 8.71
N SER A 25 15.01 -5.08 9.54
CA SER A 25 15.35 -5.31 10.95
C SER A 25 14.47 -4.50 11.92
N HIS A 26 13.48 -3.77 11.40
CA HIS A 26 12.61 -2.87 12.18
C HIS A 26 13.39 -1.78 12.95
N ASN A 27 14.60 -1.48 12.50
CA ASN A 27 15.41 -0.39 13.05
C ASN A 27 15.07 0.90 12.30
N CYS A 28 14.02 1.58 12.76
CA CYS A 28 13.55 2.82 12.15
C CYS A 28 13.51 3.93 13.19
N SER A 29 13.89 5.15 12.76
CA SER A 29 13.51 6.36 13.48
C SER A 29 12.03 6.67 13.26
N ASN A 30 11.45 7.50 14.13
CA ASN A 30 10.09 8.01 13.95
C ASN A 30 9.91 8.77 12.63
N GLU A 31 10.97 9.45 12.17
CA GLU A 31 10.98 10.20 10.90
C GLU A 31 10.86 9.26 9.70
N ILE A 32 11.56 8.13 9.70
CA ILE A 32 11.46 7.13 8.65
C ILE A 32 10.08 6.47 8.67
N ILE A 33 9.54 6.18 9.85
CA ILE A 33 8.18 5.66 9.95
C ILE A 33 7.16 6.64 9.35
N LYS A 34 7.23 7.92 9.72
CA LYS A 34 6.37 8.95 9.15
C LYS A 34 6.53 9.04 7.63
N THR A 35 7.76 9.01 7.13
CA THR A 35 8.04 9.02 5.68
C THR A 35 7.37 7.84 4.96
N LEU A 36 7.41 6.63 5.54
CA LEU A 36 6.75 5.46 4.97
C LEU A 36 5.22 5.55 5.04
N GLN A 37 4.68 6.13 6.12
CA GLN A 37 3.24 6.42 6.26
C GLN A 37 2.77 7.40 5.19
N ASP A 38 3.51 8.49 4.98
CA ASP A 38 3.22 9.52 3.99
C ASP A 38 3.29 8.93 2.57
N LEU A 39 4.31 8.13 2.26
CA LEU A 39 4.40 7.42 0.99
C LEU A 39 3.19 6.51 0.73
N ARG A 40 2.72 5.79 1.76
CA ARG A 40 1.49 4.99 1.66
C ARG A 40 0.28 5.87 1.39
N LEU A 41 0.13 7.00 2.07
CA LEU A 41 -0.99 7.92 1.86
C LEU A 41 -1.00 8.47 0.43
N GLU A 42 0.17 8.85 -0.09
CA GLU A 42 0.32 9.27 -1.49
C GLU A 42 -0.05 8.16 -2.47
N PHE A 43 0.42 6.94 -2.22
CA PHE A 43 0.07 5.78 -3.05
C PHE A 43 -1.45 5.50 -3.04
N LEU A 44 -2.11 5.60 -1.89
CA LEU A 44 -3.56 5.44 -1.81
C LEU A 44 -4.33 6.60 -2.46
N SER A 45 -3.78 7.82 -2.44
CA SER A 45 -4.44 9.02 -2.97
C SER A 45 -4.63 8.95 -4.49
N VAL A 46 -3.72 8.27 -5.19
CA VAL A 46 -3.72 8.10 -6.65
C VAL A 46 -4.54 6.89 -7.12
N LEU A 47 -5.06 6.06 -6.20
CA LEU A 47 -5.92 4.94 -6.57
C LEU A 47 -7.25 5.41 -7.17
N PRO A 48 -7.82 4.68 -8.15
CA PRO A 48 -9.12 5.00 -8.72
C PRO A 48 -10.22 5.12 -7.65
N LYS A 49 -10.89 6.29 -7.59
CA LYS A 49 -12.00 6.55 -6.67
C LYS A 49 -13.29 5.87 -7.15
N GLN A 50 -14.15 5.46 -6.21
CA GLN A 50 -15.41 4.75 -6.49
C GLN A 50 -16.42 5.63 -7.25
N LYS A 51 -16.55 5.46 -8.57
CA LYS A 51 -17.66 5.98 -9.41
C LYS A 51 -17.96 4.97 -10.52
N GLY A 52 -19.23 4.55 -10.67
CA GLY A 52 -19.78 3.39 -11.40
C GLY A 52 -19.24 3.01 -12.81
N THR A 53 -19.69 1.81 -13.24
CA THR A 53 -19.31 0.95 -14.41
C THR A 53 -18.00 1.30 -15.17
N ILE A 54 -16.79 0.78 -14.90
CA ILE A 54 -16.24 -0.24 -13.98
C ILE A 54 -16.74 -1.69 -14.16
N SER A 55 -16.84 -2.26 -15.35
CA SER A 55 -17.55 -3.55 -15.50
C SER A 55 -16.97 -4.72 -14.68
N SER A 56 -15.71 -4.65 -14.22
CA SER A 56 -15.13 -5.65 -13.32
C SER A 56 -13.94 -5.16 -12.48
N ARG A 57 -13.86 -3.91 -11.97
CA ARG A 57 -12.59 -3.46 -11.30
C ARG A 57 -12.28 -4.21 -10.00
N GLY A 58 -10.98 -4.36 -9.78
CA GLY A 58 -10.31 -5.00 -8.64
C GLY A 58 -9.27 -4.06 -8.02
N ILE A 59 -9.23 -3.88 -6.70
CA ILE A 59 -8.05 -3.34 -5.99
C ILE A 59 -7.97 -4.04 -4.63
N LEU A 60 -7.13 -5.05 -4.41
CA LEU A 60 -6.95 -5.71 -3.11
C LEU A 60 -5.53 -5.41 -2.57
N ILE A 61 -5.41 -4.62 -1.51
CA ILE A 61 -4.17 -4.26 -0.80
C ILE A 61 -4.38 -4.66 0.66
N THR A 62 -3.55 -5.54 1.22
CA THR A 62 -3.70 -6.06 2.59
C THR A 62 -2.35 -6.15 3.28
N SER A 63 -1.57 -5.09 3.11
CA SER A 63 -0.12 -5.03 3.33
C SER A 63 0.42 -5.80 4.55
N PRO A 64 1.50 -6.57 4.39
CA PRO A 64 2.77 -6.08 4.91
C PRO A 64 3.89 -6.10 3.83
N LYS A 65 5.13 -5.74 4.20
CA LYS A 65 6.27 -5.38 3.32
C LYS A 65 6.68 -6.46 2.30
N LEU A 66 5.89 -6.65 1.24
CA LEU A 66 6.07 -7.70 0.25
C LEU A 66 5.89 -7.13 -1.15
N HIS A 67 6.82 -7.53 -2.03
CA HIS A 67 6.74 -7.18 -3.43
C HIS A 67 5.71 -8.04 -4.17
N GLU A 68 5.79 -9.34 -3.92
CA GLU A 68 4.91 -10.35 -4.48
C GLU A 68 4.09 -11.03 -3.39
N GLN A 69 2.84 -11.33 -3.71
CA GLN A 69 1.87 -11.93 -2.78
C GLN A 69 1.39 -13.32 -3.25
N LEU A 70 1.80 -13.74 -4.46
CA LEU A 70 1.39 -15.00 -5.09
C LEU A 70 2.08 -16.23 -4.48
N SER A 71 3.32 -16.07 -3.99
CA SER A 71 4.10 -17.16 -3.39
C SER A 71 3.86 -17.35 -1.88
N ASN A 72 2.85 -16.68 -1.31
CA ASN A 72 2.58 -16.68 0.12
C ASN A 72 1.42 -17.63 0.44
N ASP A 73 1.57 -18.47 1.47
CA ASP A 73 0.49 -19.33 2.00
C ASP A 73 -0.81 -18.53 2.27
N ALA A 74 -0.64 -17.25 2.64
CA ALA A 74 -1.69 -16.25 2.81
C ALA A 74 -2.68 -16.18 1.63
N TRP A 75 -2.25 -16.49 0.40
CA TRP A 75 -3.10 -16.42 -0.78
C TRP A 75 -4.36 -17.28 -0.65
N ASN A 76 -4.24 -18.44 0.00
CA ASN A 76 -5.32 -19.39 0.21
C ASN A 76 -5.80 -19.49 1.66
N SER A 77 -5.02 -19.02 2.63
CA SER A 77 -5.36 -19.12 4.05
C SER A 77 -5.92 -17.84 4.67
N ASP A 78 -5.51 -16.66 4.18
CA ASP A 78 -5.81 -15.42 4.89
C ASP A 78 -7.19 -14.90 4.53
N MET A 79 -8.02 -14.74 5.56
CA MET A 79 -9.29 -14.05 5.46
C MET A 79 -9.03 -12.55 5.49
N VAL A 80 -9.25 -11.90 4.36
CA VAL A 80 -8.86 -10.49 4.16
C VAL A 80 -10.03 -9.51 4.32
N VAL A 81 -11.24 -10.03 4.51
CA VAL A 81 -12.45 -9.26 4.77
C VAL A 81 -13.00 -9.68 6.14
N ASP A 82 -13.15 -8.71 7.04
CA ASP A 82 -13.59 -8.96 8.42
C ASP A 82 -14.94 -9.65 8.51
N GLY A 83 -15.02 -10.64 9.40
CA GLY A 83 -16.25 -11.37 9.64
C GLY A 83 -16.69 -12.23 8.45
N SER A 84 -15.81 -12.46 7.47
CA SER A 84 -16.07 -13.30 6.31
C SER A 84 -15.00 -14.39 6.17
N ASN A 85 -15.32 -15.45 5.43
CA ASN A 85 -14.37 -16.51 5.07
C ASN A 85 -13.76 -16.24 3.67
N GLU A 86 -13.63 -14.97 3.26
CA GLU A 86 -13.14 -14.62 1.92
C GLU A 86 -11.61 -14.54 1.87
N THR A 87 -11.02 -15.47 1.14
CA THR A 87 -9.58 -15.52 0.88
C THR A 87 -9.17 -14.61 -0.27
N ILE A 88 -7.88 -14.26 -0.34
CA ILE A 88 -7.31 -13.54 -1.49
C ILE A 88 -7.60 -14.28 -2.80
N SER A 89 -7.41 -15.61 -2.83
CA SER A 89 -7.68 -16.44 -4.01
C SER A 89 -9.14 -16.40 -4.47
N LYS A 90 -10.09 -16.42 -3.53
CA LYS A 90 -11.52 -16.29 -3.83
C LYS A 90 -11.82 -14.93 -4.44
N LEU A 91 -11.35 -13.86 -3.81
CA LEU A 91 -11.56 -12.49 -4.28
C LEU A 91 -10.97 -12.28 -5.67
N PHE A 92 -9.73 -12.73 -5.87
CA PHE A 92 -9.07 -12.68 -7.16
C PHE A 92 -9.87 -13.43 -8.24
N GLY A 93 -10.33 -14.64 -7.94
CA GLY A 93 -11.11 -15.43 -8.88
C GLY A 93 -12.45 -14.77 -9.22
N ASP A 94 -13.14 -14.22 -8.23
CA ASP A 94 -14.43 -13.56 -8.47
C ASP A 94 -14.27 -12.27 -9.29
N TRP A 95 -13.16 -11.56 -9.10
CA TRP A 95 -12.76 -10.44 -9.95
C TRP A 95 -12.41 -10.87 -11.37
N TYR A 96 -11.55 -11.87 -11.53
CA TYR A 96 -11.00 -12.31 -12.82
C TYR A 96 -12.06 -12.85 -13.79
N PHE A 97 -13.06 -13.56 -13.27
CA PHE A 97 -14.15 -14.13 -14.06
C PHE A 97 -15.37 -13.22 -14.14
N ASP A 98 -15.20 -11.92 -13.87
CA ASP A 98 -16.26 -10.90 -13.87
C ASP A 98 -17.48 -11.28 -13.02
N ARG A 99 -17.29 -12.12 -11.99
CA ARG A 99 -18.37 -12.55 -11.08
C ARG A 99 -18.72 -11.45 -10.09
N ARG A 100 -17.73 -10.64 -9.69
CA ARG A 100 -17.94 -9.47 -8.82
C ARG A 100 -16.82 -8.43 -8.97
N SER A 101 -17.13 -7.18 -8.68
CA SER A 101 -16.11 -6.14 -8.46
C SER A 101 -15.41 -6.33 -7.11
N VAL A 102 -14.09 -6.11 -7.06
CA VAL A 102 -13.28 -6.23 -5.83
C VAL A 102 -12.66 -4.88 -5.47
N GLN A 103 -12.74 -4.49 -4.21
CA GLN A 103 -11.85 -3.50 -3.64
C GLN A 103 -11.63 -3.85 -2.17
N VAL A 104 -10.41 -4.11 -1.76
CA VAL A 104 -10.01 -4.29 -0.37
C VAL A 104 -8.74 -3.48 -0.17
N VAL A 105 -8.68 -2.68 0.89
CA VAL A 105 -7.54 -1.80 1.20
C VAL A 105 -7.10 -2.11 2.62
N ASP A 106 -5.80 -1.95 2.88
CA ASP A 106 -5.17 -2.51 4.06
C ASP A 106 -5.53 -1.72 5.32
N LYS A 107 -5.47 -2.40 6.47
CA LYS A 107 -5.71 -1.79 7.79
C LYS A 107 -4.43 -1.35 8.48
N TYR A 108 -3.29 -1.48 7.83
CA TYR A 108 -2.00 -1.30 8.47
C TYR A 108 -1.53 0.12 8.16
N PRO A 109 -1.68 1.07 9.11
CA PRO A 109 -1.18 2.42 8.87
C PRO A 109 0.35 2.45 8.77
N CYS A 110 1.03 1.34 9.09
CA CYS A 110 2.47 1.26 9.23
C CYS A 110 3.04 -0.04 8.64
N PRO A 111 4.33 -0.04 8.24
CA PRO A 111 5.02 -1.21 7.70
C PRO A 111 5.24 -2.33 8.73
N TYR A 112 5.06 -2.05 10.02
CA TYR A 112 5.04 -3.00 11.13
C TYR A 112 4.17 -2.40 12.26
N ASN A 113 3.86 -3.17 13.32
CA ASN A 113 3.03 -2.72 14.43
C ASN A 113 3.64 -1.47 15.10
N CYS A 114 3.16 -0.29 14.68
CA CYS A 114 3.48 0.97 15.32
C CYS A 114 2.83 0.95 16.70
N SER A 115 3.62 0.78 17.75
CA SER A 115 3.16 1.08 19.11
C SER A 115 2.58 2.50 19.11
N SER A 116 1.34 2.60 19.59
CA SER A 116 0.32 3.62 19.30
C SER A 116 0.61 5.06 19.78
N ASN A 117 1.76 5.63 19.44
CA ASN A 117 2.11 7.00 19.87
C ASN A 117 2.27 8.00 18.71
N LEU A 118 1.76 7.71 17.50
CA LEU A 118 1.89 8.62 16.35
C LEU A 118 0.55 9.00 15.69
N VAL A 119 -0.55 8.98 16.43
CA VAL A 119 -1.74 9.78 16.06
C VAL A 119 -1.90 10.87 17.12
N GLN A 120 -1.11 11.94 16.99
CA GLN A 120 -1.56 13.23 17.47
C GLN A 120 -1.99 14.04 16.25
N ASN A 121 -3.27 14.42 16.27
CA ASN A 121 -3.90 15.28 15.30
C ASN A 121 -3.15 16.62 15.26
N ASP A 122 -2.39 16.88 14.20
CA ASP A 122 -1.94 18.24 13.89
C ASP A 122 -3.11 19.03 13.27
N ASN A 123 -4.12 19.31 14.09
CA ASN A 123 -4.98 20.47 13.87
C ASN A 123 -4.22 21.71 14.37
N ASN A 124 -3.20 22.12 13.63
CA ASN A 124 -2.71 23.48 13.74
C ASN A 124 -2.25 23.94 12.37
N GLY A 125 -3.01 24.88 11.82
CA GLY A 125 -2.65 25.54 10.57
C GLY A 125 -1.32 26.26 10.74
N ASP A 126 -0.36 25.88 9.92
CA ASP A 126 0.66 26.81 9.45
C ASP A 126 1.11 26.35 8.06
N ASP A 127 0.50 26.99 7.06
CA ASP A 127 0.87 26.87 5.66
C ASP A 127 2.22 27.57 5.46
N LYS A 128 3.30 26.79 5.40
CA LYS A 128 4.58 27.22 4.85
C LYS A 128 5.11 26.17 3.90
N GLY A 129 4.81 26.39 2.62
CA GLY A 129 5.29 25.57 1.52
C GLY A 129 6.79 25.29 1.57
N ARG A 130 7.14 24.05 1.24
CA ARG A 130 8.47 23.74 0.75
C ARG A 130 8.47 22.54 -0.20
N SER A 131 8.77 22.88 -1.45
CA SER A 131 9.34 22.06 -2.52
C SER A 131 8.46 20.97 -3.14
N SER A 132 7.59 21.40 -4.06
CA SER A 132 7.35 20.64 -5.29
C SER A 132 8.68 20.40 -6.01
N SER A 133 9.28 19.24 -5.81
CA SER A 133 10.34 18.74 -6.69
C SER A 133 9.90 17.43 -7.31
N MET A 134 9.44 17.55 -8.55
CA MET A 134 9.49 16.56 -9.64
C MET A 134 9.91 15.13 -9.22
N PHE A 135 8.94 14.23 -9.09
CA PHE A 135 9.18 12.83 -9.45
C PHE A 135 8.95 12.69 -10.95
N ASN A 136 9.98 13.03 -11.71
CA ASN A 136 10.04 12.90 -13.16
C ASN A 136 11.07 11.82 -13.51
N TYR A 137 10.80 10.58 -13.11
CA TYR A 137 11.44 9.39 -13.68
C TYR A 137 10.41 8.27 -13.65
N GLY A 138 10.17 7.69 -14.83
CA GLY A 138 9.17 6.64 -15.02
C GLY A 138 9.37 5.47 -14.08
N LEU A 139 8.38 5.20 -13.25
CA LEU A 139 8.19 3.89 -12.66
C LEU A 139 6.98 3.26 -13.33
N SER A 140 7.24 2.25 -14.16
CA SER A 140 6.25 1.22 -14.48
C SER A 140 5.80 0.56 -13.18
N VAL A 141 4.71 1.06 -12.60
CA VAL A 141 3.92 0.29 -11.64
C VAL A 141 2.98 -0.59 -12.47
N LEU A 142 3.53 -1.70 -12.96
CA LEU A 142 2.76 -2.86 -13.40
C LEU A 142 2.53 -3.66 -12.11
N ILE A 143 1.47 -3.43 -11.34
CA ILE A 143 0.15 -4.05 -11.52
C ILE A 143 -0.94 -2.99 -11.29
N LEU A 144 -1.19 -2.17 -12.30
CA LEU A 144 -2.56 -1.88 -12.67
C LEU A 144 -3.01 -3.08 -13.50
N LEU A 145 -3.95 -3.89 -13.01
CA LEU A 145 -4.71 -4.78 -13.90
C LEU A 145 -5.70 -3.92 -14.68
N LEU A 146 -5.14 -2.98 -15.46
CA LEU A 146 -5.78 -2.26 -16.52
C LEU A 146 -5.89 -3.25 -17.69
N ASN A 147 -7.01 -3.94 -17.76
CA ASN A 147 -7.58 -4.18 -19.08
C ASN A 147 -7.97 -2.79 -19.62
N LEU A 148 -7.12 -2.27 -20.52
CA LEU A 148 -7.57 -1.40 -21.60
C LEU A 148 -8.47 -2.21 -22.54
#